data_AF-A0A4Q7Q1X9-F1
#
_entry.id   AF-A0A4Q7Q1X9-F1
#
_cell.length_a   1.000
_cell.length_b   1.000
_cell.length_c   1.000
_cell.angle_alpha   90.00
_cell.angle_beta   90.00
_cell.angle_gamma   90.00
#
_symmetry.space_group_name_H-M   'P 1'
#
loop_
_entity.id
_entity.type
_entity.pdbx_description
1 polymer ?
#
loop_
_entity_poly.entity_id
_entity_poly.type
_entity_poly.pdbx_seq_one_letter_code
_entity_poly.pdbx_strand_id
1 'polypeptide(L)' 'MKLKVRVVHYRHDCWYADIDDADDRQPDDPFWYADGCRTQAEAIALACTELAALDQAVADGDVPPRISETLTRVA' A
#
# COMPACT_ATOMS: atom_id res chain seq x y z
N MET A 1 11.50 6.51 -6.79
CA MET A 1 10.24 6.38 -6.04
C MET A 1 10.55 6.54 -4.56
N LYS A 2 9.71 7.27 -3.82
CA LYS A 2 9.82 7.39 -2.37
C LYS A 2 8.63 6.71 -1.70
N LEU A 3 8.73 5.39 -1.50
CA LEU A 3 7.65 4.61 -0.90
C LEU A 3 7.31 5.14 0.50
N LYS A 4 6.01 5.35 0.74
CA LYS A 4 5.50 5.84 2.01
C LYS A 4 4.26 5.07 2.41
N VAL A 5 4.30 4.57 3.64
CA VAL A 5 3.13 3.99 4.31
C VAL A 5 2.26 5.11 4.86
N ARG A 6 0.95 4.97 4.67
CA ARG A 6 -0.09 5.72 5.37
C ARG A 6 -0.98 4.73 6.12
N VAL A 7 -1.28 5.02 7.37
CA VAL A 7 -2.23 4.26 8.19
C VAL A 7 -3.29 5.21 8.71
N VAL A 8 -4.56 4.90 8.50
CA VAL A 8 -5.70 5.76 8.81
C VAL A 8 -6.75 4.96 9.57
N HIS A 9 -7.24 5.50 10.68
CA HIS A 9 -8.45 5.02 11.33
C HIS A 9 -9.67 5.62 10.65
N TYR A 10 -10.67 4.81 10.31
CA TYR A 10 -11.91 5.29 9.68
C TYR A 10 -13.15 4.70 10.35
N ARG A 11 -14.33 5.00 9.81
CA ARG A 11 -15.62 4.57 10.39
C ARG A 11 -15.66 3.04 10.55
N HIS A 12 -16.44 2.55 11.52
CA HIS A 12 -16.56 1.14 11.92
C HIS A 12 -15.42 0.58 12.80
N ASP A 13 -14.65 1.45 13.47
CA ASP A 13 -13.52 1.06 14.33
C ASP A 13 -12.48 0.20 13.58
N CYS A 14 -12.29 0.52 12.30
CA CYS A 14 -11.41 -0.17 11.38
C CYS A 14 -10.22 0.70 10.99
N TRP A 15 -9.15 0.04 10.58
CA TRP A 15 -7.91 0.65 10.12
C TRP A 15 -7.69 0.31 8.65
N TYR A 16 -7.25 1.32 7.91
CA TYR A 16 -6.82 1.23 6.53
C TYR A 16 -5.31 1.51 6.47
N ALA A 17 -4.60 0.80 5.61
CA ALA A 17 -3.21 1.09 5.29
C ALA A 17 -2.99 1.07 3.78
N ASP A 18 -2.12 1.93 3.29
CA ASP A 18 -1.68 1.95 1.90
C ASP A 18 -0.20 2.29 1.79
N ILE A 19 0.36 1.91 0.64
CA ILE A 19 1.72 2.25 0.22
C ILE A 19 1.65 2.94 -1.14
N ASP A 20 2.31 4.09 -1.22
CA ASP A 20 2.32 4.91 -2.41
C ASP A 20 3.63 5.71 -2.53
N ASP A 21 3.87 6.33 -3.68
CA ASP A 21 4.98 7.28 -3.84
C ASP A 21 4.65 8.58 -3.09
N ALA A 22 5.53 9.01 -2.20
CA ALA A 22 5.39 10.27 -1.48
C ALA A 22 5.45 11.50 -2.40
N ASP A 23 6.12 11.39 -3.54
CA ASP A 23 6.32 12.49 -4.50
C ASP A 23 5.25 12.50 -5.62
N ASP A 24 4.55 11.38 -5.85
CA ASP A 24 3.42 11.23 -6.79
C ASP A 24 2.31 10.37 -6.17
N ARG A 25 1.71 10.89 -5.10
CA ARG A 25 0.68 10.18 -4.34
C ARG A 25 -0.65 10.18 -5.10
N GLN A 26 -1.21 8.99 -5.30
CA GLN A 26 -2.49 8.71 -5.93
C GLN A 26 -3.41 7.97 -4.93
N PRO A 27 -4.21 8.70 -4.13
CA PRO A 27 -5.00 8.11 -3.04
C PRO A 27 -5.99 7.02 -3.47
N ASP A 28 -6.50 7.11 -4.70
CA ASP A 28 -7.47 6.16 -5.28
C ASP A 28 -6.79 4.99 -6.03
N ASP A 29 -5.49 5.09 -6.29
CA ASP A 29 -4.70 4.08 -7.03
C ASP A 29 -3.29 3.89 -6.42
N PRO A 30 -3.21 3.51 -5.12
CA PRO A 30 -1.93 3.21 -4.50
C PRO A 30 -1.29 1.97 -5.14
N PHE A 31 0.00 1.71 -4.84
CA PHE A 31 0.64 0.46 -5.25
C PHE A 31 0.10 -0.74 -4.48
N TRP A 32 -0.32 -0.51 -3.23
CA TRP A 32 -0.90 -1.52 -2.36
C TRP A 32 -1.79 -0.89 -1.31
N TYR A 33 -2.79 -1.65 -0.85
CA TYR A 33 -3.58 -1.30 0.33
C TYR A 33 -4.07 -2.54 1.09
N ALA A 34 -4.38 -2.33 2.37
CA ALA A 34 -5.17 -3.22 3.20
C ALA A 34 -6.30 -2.42 3.84
N ASP A 35 -7.52 -2.95 3.73
CA ASP A 35 -8.72 -2.36 4.30
C ASP A 35 -9.33 -3.26 5.38
N GLY A 36 -10.02 -2.67 6.35
CA GLY A 36 -10.77 -3.41 7.37
C GLY A 36 -9.92 -4.07 8.47
N CYS A 37 -8.68 -3.61 8.68
CA CYS A 37 -7.84 -4.11 9.78
C CYS A 37 -8.49 -3.79 11.13
N ARG A 38 -8.48 -4.74 12.07
CA ARG A 38 -9.15 -4.62 13.37
C ARG A 38 -8.37 -3.75 14.35
N THR A 39 -7.07 -3.64 14.17
CA THR A 39 -6.20 -2.83 15.04
C THR A 39 -5.18 -2.03 14.24
N GLN A 40 -4.71 -0.93 14.82
CA GLN A 40 -3.61 -0.15 14.25
C GLN A 40 -2.35 -0.99 14.07
N ALA A 41 -2.05 -1.85 15.03
CA ALA A 41 -0.86 -2.70 15.01
C ALA A 41 -0.89 -3.70 13.85
N GLU A 42 -2.06 -4.29 13.57
CA GLU A 42 -2.28 -5.16 12.41
C GLU A 42 -2.05 -4.40 11.09
N ALA A 43 -2.64 -3.23 10.95
CA ALA A 43 -2.48 -2.39 9.76
C ALA A 43 -1.01 -2.00 9.52
N ILE A 44 -0.29 -1.63 10.58
CA ILE A 44 1.15 -1.32 10.52
C ILE A 44 1.96 -2.56 10.13
N ALA A 45 1.69 -3.72 10.75
CA ALA A 45 2.44 -4.94 10.49
C ALA A 45 2.30 -5.40 9.03
N LEU A 46 1.08 -5.37 8.48
CA LEU A 46 0.82 -5.67 7.07
C LEU A 46 1.55 -4.68 6.16
N ALA A 47 1.41 -3.38 6.41
CA ALA A 47 2.05 -2.36 5.60
C ALA A 47 3.59 -2.45 5.64
N CYS A 48 4.20 -2.76 6.79
CA CYS A 48 5.65 -2.96 6.87
C CYS A 48 6.12 -4.20 6.10
N THR A 49 5.34 -5.28 6.12
CA THR A 49 5.65 -6.51 5.37
C THR A 49 5.66 -6.22 3.88
N GLU A 50 4.61 -5.55 3.39
CA GLU A 50 4.51 -5.22 1.97
C GLU A 50 5.54 -4.15 1.55
N LEU A 51 5.79 -3.15 2.40
CA LEU A 51 6.81 -2.13 2.13
C LEU A 51 8.17 -2.75 1.89
N ALA A 52 8.56 -3.75 2.69
CA ALA A 52 9.83 -4.45 2.49
C ALA A 52 9.88 -5.19 1.14
N ALA A 53 8.77 -5.79 0.71
CA ALA A 53 8.70 -6.46 -0.59
C ALA A 53 8.79 -5.48 -1.77
N LEU A 54 8.07 -4.36 -1.69
CA LEU A 54 8.10 -3.31 -2.72
C LEU A 54 9.46 -2.59 -2.77
N ASP A 55 10.07 -2.32 -1.63
CA ASP A 55 11.40 -1.71 -1.55
C ASP A 55 12.47 -2.61 -2.20
N GLN A 56 12.40 -3.92 -1.94
CA GLN A 56 13.28 -4.88 -2.60
C GLN A 56 13.06 -4.92 -4.12
N ALA A 57 11.82 -4.97 -4.59
CA ALA A 57 11.51 -4.95 -6.03
C ALA A 57 12.05 -3.67 -6.70
N VAL A 58 11.87 -2.51 -6.06
CA VAL A 58 12.43 -1.23 -6.54
C VAL A 58 13.96 -1.26 -6.57
N ALA A 59 14.60 -1.86 -5.56
CA ALA A 59 16.06 -2.03 -5.54
C ALA A 59 16.57 -2.95 -6.67
N ASP A 60 15.77 -3.94 -7.06
CA ASP A 60 16.04 -4.84 -8.19
C ASP A 60 15.74 -4.20 -9.56
N GLY A 61 15.20 -2.97 -9.57
CA GLY A 61 14.93 -2.17 -10.77
C GLY A 61 13.50 -2.29 -11.30
N ASP A 62 12.62 -3.00 -10.59
CA ASP A 62 11.21 -3.09 -10.94
C ASP A 62 10.45 -1.80 -10.61
N VAL A 63 9.36 -1.58 -11.34
CA VAL A 63 8.40 -0.52 -11.04
C VAL A 63 7.16 -1.19 -10.46
N PRO A 64 6.81 -0.94 -9.18
CA PRO A 64 5.58 -1.43 -8.58
C PRO A 64 4.36 -1.04 -9.45
N PRO A 65 3.52 -2.02 -9.84
CA PRO A 65 2.32 -1.70 -10.58
C PRO A 65 1.32 -0.99 -9.68
N ARG A 66 0.52 -0.11 -10.27
CA ARG A 66 -0.65 0.47 -9.59
C ARG A 66 -1.72 -0.62 -9.39
N ILE A 67 -2.60 -0.46 -8.41
CA ILE A 67 -3.68 -1.45 -8.18
C ILE A 67 -4.60 -1.57 -9.39
N SER A 68 -4.88 -0.47 -10.08
CA SER A 68 -5.71 -0.43 -11.29
C SER A 68 -5.11 -1.26 -12.44
N GLU A 69 -3.79 -1.19 -12.61
CA GLU A 69 -3.04 -1.96 -13.60
C GLU A 69 -3.08 -3.46 -13.31
N THR A 70 -3.04 -3.81 -12.02
CA THR A 70 -3.07 -5.20 -11.56
C THR A 70 -4.46 -5.82 -11.72
N LEU A 71 -5.52 -5.07 -11.38
CA LEU A 71 -6.92 -5.50 -11.53
C LEU A 71 -7.32 -5.71 -12.99
N THR A 72 -6.79 -4.89 -13.90
CA THR A 72 -7.04 -5.01 -15.34
C THR A 72 -6.45 -6.28 -15.95
N ARG A 73 -5.45 -6.89 -15.30
CA ARG A 73 -4.77 -8.10 -15.80
C ARG A 73 -5.48 -9.41 -15.42
N VAL A 74 -6.52 -9.36 -14.58
CA VAL A 74 -7.26 -10.54 -14.09
C VAL A 74 -8.65 -10.69 -14.75
N ALA A 75 -9.03 -9.74 -15.62
CA ALA A 75 -10.28 -9.76 -16.39
C ALA A 75 -10.05 -10.21 -17.84
#